data_AF-A0AAD3U9T1-F1
#
_entry.id   AF-A0AAD3U9T1-F1
#
_cell.length_a   1.000
_cell.length_b   1.000
_cell.length_c   1.000
_cell.angle_alpha   90.00
_cell.angle_beta   90.00
_cell.angle_gamma   90.00
#
_symmetry.space_group_name_H-M   'P 1'
#
loop_
_entity.id
_entity.type
_entity.pdbx_description
1 polymer ?
#
loop_
_entity_poly.entity_id
_entity_poly.type
_entity_poly.pdbx_seq_one_letter_code
_entity_poly.pdbx_strand_id
1 'polypeptide(L)'
;MISNEEIIYNKLLEVYPDAISTITQLSYNDNDRVSFIHSEATAFNYDSVVNCHPECENKEKSPDALFLRNETLYFVEFKDGKTNKEDIRLKIHEGVSTLYSFVRKHIHELSRDDFFNLNIKYALIYRSRNSNHSSFAEALEATGTKYHLRNLDGYIIKKTRVASCPNNIFSLLEKISGGAVQHILISNRDGNPLRVPAAQ
;
A
#
# COMPACT_ATOMS: atom_id res chain seq x y z
N MET A 1 25.23 2.46 5.59
CA MET A 1 24.68 1.65 6.70
C MET A 1 23.29 1.24 6.23
N ILE A 2 22.92 -0.04 6.36
CA ILE A 2 21.60 -0.52 5.94
C ILE A 2 20.58 -0.07 7.00
N SER A 3 19.43 0.47 6.59
CA SER A 3 18.41 0.92 7.54
C SER A 3 17.60 -0.26 8.08
N ASN A 4 16.93 -0.09 9.24
CA ASN A 4 16.09 -1.13 9.82
C ASN A 4 14.94 -1.53 8.88
N GLU A 5 14.37 -0.57 8.13
CA GLU A 5 13.37 -0.83 7.09
C GLU A 5 13.90 -1.78 6.01
N GLU A 6 15.14 -1.57 5.57
CA GLU A 6 15.78 -2.41 4.56
C GLU A 6 16.10 -3.81 5.08
N ILE A 7 16.56 -3.92 6.34
CA ILE A 7 16.75 -5.22 7.01
C ILE A 7 15.43 -6.01 7.02
N ILE A 8 14.33 -5.37 7.44
CA ILE A 8 13.01 -6.00 7.51
C ILE A 8 12.51 -6.42 6.12
N TYR A 9 12.62 -5.52 5.14
CA TYR A 9 12.16 -5.79 3.78
C TYR A 9 12.94 -6.94 3.14
N ASN A 10 14.26 -6.96 3.29
CA ASN A 10 15.09 -8.05 2.77
C ASN A 10 14.77 -9.38 3.45
N LYS A 11 14.47 -9.37 4.76
CA LYS A 11 14.05 -10.58 5.48
C LYS A 11 12.67 -11.07 5.02
N LEU A 12 11.74 -10.17 4.71
CA LEU A 12 10.45 -10.53 4.12
C LEU A 12 10.64 -11.25 2.78
N LEU A 13 11.53 -10.75 1.92
CA LEU A 13 11.85 -11.39 0.64
C LEU A 13 12.52 -12.76 0.82
N GLU A 14 13.35 -12.93 1.84
CA GLU A 14 13.98 -14.21 2.15
C GLU A 14 12.95 -15.26 2.60
N VAL A 15 11.99 -14.87 3.45
CA VAL A 15 10.97 -15.77 4.01
C VAL A 15 9.83 -16.03 3.02
N TYR A 16 9.52 -15.04 2.17
CA TYR A 16 8.45 -15.10 1.17
C TYR A 16 9.02 -14.80 -0.24
N PRO A 17 9.85 -15.71 -0.82
CA PRO A 17 10.54 -15.45 -2.09
C PRO A 17 9.59 -15.26 -3.27
N ASP A 18 8.42 -15.90 -3.24
CA ASP A 18 7.41 -15.83 -4.30
C ASP A 18 6.38 -14.70 -4.10
N ALA A 19 6.56 -13.85 -3.08
CA ALA A 19 5.61 -12.78 -2.77
C ALA A 19 5.81 -11.52 -3.61
N ILE A 20 6.75 -11.47 -4.55
CA ILE A 20 6.83 -10.37 -5.50
C ILE A 20 5.71 -10.48 -6.53
N SER A 21 4.93 -9.42 -6.70
CA SER A 21 3.82 -9.37 -7.66
C SER A 21 3.81 -8.04 -8.39
N THR A 22 3.26 -8.04 -9.61
CA THR A 22 3.05 -6.81 -10.38
C THR A 22 1.98 -5.94 -9.71
N ILE A 23 2.06 -4.62 -9.88
CA ILE A 23 0.99 -3.71 -9.43
C ILE A 23 -0.35 -4.07 -10.09
N THR A 24 -0.33 -4.62 -11.30
CA THR A 24 -1.53 -5.17 -11.96
C THR A 24 -2.21 -6.25 -11.11
N GLN A 25 -1.44 -7.22 -10.61
CA GLN A 25 -1.95 -8.29 -9.75
C GLN A 25 -2.39 -7.75 -8.39
N LEU A 26 -1.60 -6.86 -7.80
CA LEU A 26 -1.88 -6.29 -6.47
C LEU A 26 -3.12 -5.39 -6.44
N SER A 27 -3.51 -4.81 -7.58
CA SER A 27 -4.71 -3.98 -7.70
C SER A 27 -5.94 -4.72 -8.25
N TYR A 28 -5.87 -6.05 -8.33
CA TYR A 28 -6.96 -6.89 -8.79
C TYR A 28 -8.13 -6.87 -7.80
N ASN A 29 -9.34 -6.57 -8.28
CA ASN A 29 -10.55 -6.61 -7.45
C ASN A 29 -11.32 -7.90 -7.73
N ASP A 30 -11.36 -8.81 -6.76
CA ASP A 30 -12.05 -10.10 -6.88
C ASP A 30 -13.55 -9.97 -7.18
N ASN A 31 -14.21 -8.92 -6.66
CA ASN A 31 -15.65 -8.74 -6.84
C ASN A 31 -16.02 -8.41 -8.28
N ASP A 32 -15.21 -7.57 -8.93
CA ASP A 32 -15.43 -7.10 -10.28
C ASP A 32 -14.55 -7.86 -11.31
N ARG A 33 -13.70 -8.79 -10.83
CA ARG A 33 -12.71 -9.59 -11.60
C ARG A 33 -11.83 -8.79 -12.55
N VAL A 34 -11.46 -7.58 -12.14
CA VAL A 34 -10.72 -6.62 -12.97
C VAL A 34 -9.69 -5.88 -12.13
N SER A 35 -8.48 -5.73 -12.66
CA SER A 35 -7.49 -4.78 -12.15
C SER A 35 -7.80 -3.37 -12.64
N PHE A 36 -7.78 -2.40 -11.71
CA PHE A 36 -8.03 -1.01 -12.09
C PHE A 36 -6.76 -0.22 -12.43
N ILE A 37 -5.58 -0.75 -12.10
CA ILE A 37 -4.28 -0.21 -12.49
C ILE A 37 -3.51 -1.34 -13.19
N HIS A 38 -2.92 -1.04 -14.35
CA HIS A 38 -1.99 -1.94 -15.02
C HIS A 38 -0.60 -1.31 -15.05
N SER A 39 0.37 -2.05 -14.54
CA SER A 39 1.79 -1.73 -14.56
C SER A 39 2.60 -2.99 -14.29
N GLU A 40 3.66 -3.19 -15.08
CA GLU A 40 4.61 -4.31 -14.92
C GLU A 40 5.57 -4.09 -13.73
N ALA A 41 5.60 -2.89 -13.17
CA ALA A 41 6.40 -2.64 -11.97
C ALA A 41 5.89 -3.51 -10.82
N THR A 42 6.82 -4.00 -10.01
CA THR A 42 6.55 -4.98 -8.97
C THR A 42 6.65 -4.37 -7.57
N ALA A 43 5.95 -5.00 -6.63
CA ALA A 43 6.08 -4.74 -5.21
C ALA A 43 5.95 -6.05 -4.43
N PHE A 44 6.25 -5.99 -3.14
CA PHE A 44 5.99 -7.12 -2.25
C PHE A 44 4.48 -7.21 -1.97
N ASN A 45 3.89 -8.37 -2.25
CA ASN A 45 2.52 -8.71 -1.92
C ASN A 45 2.40 -8.95 -0.43
N TYR A 46 1.93 -7.95 0.29
CA TYR A 46 1.91 -8.03 1.76
C TYR A 46 0.76 -8.91 2.28
N ASP A 47 -0.24 -9.19 1.45
CA ASP A 47 -1.27 -10.19 1.76
C ASP A 47 -0.71 -11.61 1.85
N SER A 48 0.50 -11.90 1.37
CA SER A 48 1.10 -13.23 1.54
C SER A 48 1.64 -13.46 2.96
N VAL A 49 1.81 -12.40 3.75
CA VAL A 49 2.41 -12.50 5.09
C VAL A 49 1.39 -13.07 6.05
N VAL A 50 1.75 -14.18 6.70
CA VAL A 50 0.91 -14.81 7.72
C VAL A 50 1.24 -14.26 9.09
N ASN A 51 0.22 -14.18 9.95
CA ASN A 51 0.44 -13.82 11.35
C ASN A 51 1.38 -14.85 11.99
N CYS A 52 2.39 -14.33 12.70
CA CYS A 52 3.43 -15.14 13.30
C CYS A 52 3.30 -15.21 14.83
N HIS A 53 2.22 -14.66 15.39
CA HIS A 53 1.96 -14.71 16.82
C HIS A 53 1.51 -16.11 17.24
N PRO A 54 2.13 -16.75 18.25
CA PRO A 54 1.86 -18.15 18.62
C PRO A 54 0.43 -18.38 19.13
N GLU A 55 -0.24 -17.33 19.62
CA GLU A 55 -1.61 -17.41 20.14
C GLU A 55 -2.66 -16.89 19.14
N CYS A 56 -2.25 -16.43 17.96
CA CYS A 56 -3.16 -15.89 16.95
C CYS A 56 -2.81 -16.46 15.57
N GLU A 57 -3.33 -17.64 15.28
CA GLU A 57 -3.08 -18.37 14.02
C GLU A 57 -3.93 -17.85 12.85
N ASN A 58 -4.95 -17.03 13.13
CA ASN A 58 -5.80 -16.47 12.08
C ASN A 58 -5.04 -15.41 11.28
N LYS A 59 -5.19 -15.46 9.96
CA LYS A 59 -4.70 -14.42 9.06
C LYS A 59 -5.43 -13.11 9.37
N GLU A 60 -4.66 -12.09 9.75
CA GLU A 60 -5.19 -10.75 9.93
C GLU A 60 -5.39 -10.06 8.57
N LYS A 61 -6.17 -8.97 8.55
CA LYS A 61 -6.29 -8.14 7.36
C LYS A 61 -5.00 -7.35 7.17
N SER A 62 -4.54 -7.31 5.94
CA SER A 62 -3.29 -6.69 5.55
C SER A 62 -3.53 -5.64 4.46
N PRO A 63 -2.67 -4.62 4.36
CA PRO A 63 -2.55 -3.84 3.14
C PRO A 63 -2.11 -4.74 1.99
N ASP A 64 -2.56 -4.46 0.77
CA ASP A 64 -2.29 -5.34 -0.38
C ASP A 64 -0.78 -5.40 -0.72
N ALA A 65 -0.07 -4.27 -0.62
CA ALA A 65 1.33 -4.17 -1.06
C ALA A 65 2.24 -3.44 -0.07
N LEU A 66 3.53 -3.78 -0.13
CA LEU A 66 4.62 -3.13 0.59
C LEU A 66 5.74 -2.73 -0.38
N PHE A 67 6.17 -1.48 -0.29
CA PHE A 67 7.36 -0.97 -1.00
C PHE A 67 8.41 -0.51 -0.01
N LEU A 68 9.68 -0.70 -0.36
CA LEU A 68 10.81 -0.06 0.32
C LEU A 68 11.39 1.02 -0.60
N ARG A 69 11.47 2.26 -0.12
CA ARG A 69 12.18 3.33 -0.83
C ARG A 69 12.75 4.35 0.12
N ASN A 70 14.04 4.69 -0.06
CA ASN A 70 14.75 5.70 0.74
C ASN A 70 14.48 5.50 2.25
N GLU A 71 14.81 4.32 2.78
CA GLU A 71 14.67 3.99 4.21
C GLU A 71 13.22 4.20 4.72
N THR A 72 12.23 3.95 3.86
CA THR A 72 10.81 4.11 4.19
C THR A 72 10.05 2.89 3.69
N LEU A 73 9.27 2.29 4.57
CA LEU A 73 8.28 1.28 4.21
C LEU A 73 6.96 1.96 3.85
N TYR A 74 6.43 1.66 2.66
CA TYR A 74 5.14 2.16 2.20
C TYR A 74 4.16 1.00 2.11
N PHE A 75 3.25 0.93 3.07
CA PHE A 75 2.05 0.11 2.92
C PHE A 75 1.12 0.77 1.91
N VAL A 76 0.63 0.00 0.94
CA VAL A 76 -0.27 0.48 -0.10
C VAL A 76 -1.49 -0.42 -0.15
N GLU A 77 -2.66 0.20 -0.09
CA GLU A 77 -3.96 -0.45 -0.28
C GLU A 77 -4.59 0.07 -1.56
N PHE A 78 -5.04 -0.84 -2.41
CA PHE A 78 -5.77 -0.61 -3.64
C PHE A 78 -7.26 -0.86 -3.42
N LYS A 79 -8.10 0.15 -3.62
CA LYS A 79 -9.56 0.00 -3.54
C LYS A 79 -10.28 0.51 -4.78
N ASP A 80 -11.14 -0.33 -5.33
CA ASP A 80 -12.07 0.04 -6.40
C ASP A 80 -13.53 0.02 -5.91
N GLY A 81 -14.14 1.21 -5.80
CA GLY A 81 -15.55 1.35 -5.46
C GLY A 81 -15.84 1.68 -4.00
N LYS A 82 -16.79 0.96 -3.38
CA LYS A 82 -17.22 1.26 -2.00
C LYS A 82 -16.16 0.80 -1.02
N THR A 83 -15.72 1.71 -0.16
CA THR A 83 -14.72 1.44 0.87
C THR A 83 -15.30 1.80 2.23
N ASN A 84 -15.12 0.92 3.21
CA ASN A 84 -15.43 1.21 4.60
C ASN A 84 -14.17 1.76 5.31
N LYS A 85 -14.30 2.90 5.99
CA LYS A 85 -13.28 3.47 6.88
C LYS A 85 -12.80 2.47 7.93
N GLU A 86 -13.70 1.75 8.60
CA GLU A 86 -13.30 0.81 9.65
C GLU A 86 -12.41 -0.31 9.08
N ASP A 87 -12.72 -0.78 7.88
CA ASP A 87 -11.94 -1.81 7.18
C ASP A 87 -10.52 -1.34 6.84
N ILE A 88 -10.39 -0.13 6.30
CA ILE A 88 -9.08 0.47 5.99
C ILE A 88 -8.24 0.65 7.26
N ARG A 89 -8.84 1.17 8.33
CA ARG A 89 -8.10 1.36 9.59
C ARG A 89 -7.69 0.03 10.20
N LEU A 90 -8.55 -0.99 10.13
CA LEU A 90 -8.24 -2.32 10.62
C LEU A 90 -7.04 -2.91 9.87
N LYS A 91 -7.04 -2.85 8.53
CA LYS A 91 -5.88 -3.26 7.69
C LYS A 91 -4.58 -2.56 8.07
N ILE A 92 -4.62 -1.27 8.43
CA ILE A 92 -3.43 -0.56 8.91
C ILE A 92 -2.93 -1.14 10.24
N HIS A 93 -3.83 -1.30 11.22
CA HIS A 93 -3.44 -1.75 12.55
C HIS A 93 -2.96 -3.20 12.54
N GLU A 94 -3.71 -4.10 11.89
CA GLU A 94 -3.37 -5.50 11.73
C GLU A 94 -2.12 -5.68 10.87
N GLY A 95 -1.99 -4.95 9.76
CA GLY A 95 -0.78 -5.00 8.94
C GLY A 95 0.51 -4.66 9.69
N VAL A 96 0.46 -3.63 10.55
CA VAL A 96 1.59 -3.25 11.42
C VAL A 96 1.84 -4.27 12.53
N SER A 97 0.78 -4.79 13.17
CA SER A 97 0.90 -5.84 14.20
C SER A 97 1.51 -7.12 13.62
N THR A 98 1.07 -7.53 12.43
CA THR A 98 1.63 -8.65 11.67
C THR A 98 3.11 -8.40 11.35
N LEU A 99 3.50 -7.19 10.93
CA LEU A 99 4.90 -6.85 10.68
C LEU A 99 5.74 -6.96 11.97
N TYR A 100 5.21 -6.46 13.09
CA TYR A 100 5.89 -6.53 14.37
C TYR A 100 6.11 -7.99 14.80
N SER A 101 5.07 -8.82 14.75
CA SER A 101 5.16 -10.26 15.01
C SER A 101 6.18 -10.96 14.10
N PHE A 102 6.22 -10.61 12.82
CA PHE A 102 7.23 -11.11 11.89
C PHE A 102 8.64 -10.73 12.33
N VAL A 103 8.88 -9.46 12.68
CA VAL A 103 10.18 -8.98 13.18
C VAL A 103 10.56 -9.74 14.45
N ARG A 104 9.65 -9.89 15.42
CA ARG A 104 9.93 -10.62 16.67
C ARG A 104 10.29 -12.08 16.43
N LYS A 105 9.75 -12.71 15.40
CA LYS A 105 10.02 -14.10 15.06
C LYS A 105 11.33 -14.27 14.29
N HIS A 106 11.64 -13.37 13.36
CA HIS A 106 12.70 -13.58 12.36
C HIS A 106 13.92 -12.67 12.50
N ILE A 107 13.86 -11.59 13.29
CA ILE A 107 14.91 -10.57 13.42
C ILE A 107 15.06 -10.17 14.90
N HIS A 108 15.80 -10.99 15.65
CA HIS A 108 15.87 -10.86 17.12
C HIS A 108 16.73 -9.68 17.57
N GLU A 109 17.57 -9.17 16.68
CA GLU A 109 18.47 -8.04 16.89
C GLU A 109 17.72 -6.70 16.94
N LEU A 110 16.54 -6.61 16.33
CA LEU A 110 15.71 -5.40 16.38
C LEU A 110 14.98 -5.32 17.72
N SER A 111 15.28 -4.28 18.49
CA SER A 111 14.54 -3.99 19.70
C SER A 111 13.12 -3.51 19.39
N ARG A 112 12.28 -3.47 20.42
CA ARG A 112 10.96 -2.86 20.32
C ARG A 112 11.06 -1.39 19.89
N ASP A 113 11.97 -0.63 20.49
CA ASP A 113 12.12 0.79 20.20
C ASP A 113 12.59 1.02 18.76
N ASP A 114 13.49 0.17 18.25
CA ASP A 114 13.89 0.20 16.85
C ASP A 114 12.70 0.06 15.91
N PHE A 115 11.77 -0.84 16.23
CA PHE A 115 10.55 -1.03 15.43
C PHE A 115 9.63 0.19 15.45
N PHE A 116 9.37 0.79 16.62
CA PHE A 116 8.49 1.97 16.72
C PHE A 116 9.11 3.23 16.09
N ASN A 117 10.44 3.23 15.91
CA ASN A 117 11.17 4.29 15.22
C ASN A 117 11.21 4.14 13.69
N LEU A 118 10.72 3.02 13.15
CA LEU A 118 10.66 2.82 11.70
C LEU A 118 9.85 3.93 11.01
N ASN A 119 10.29 4.30 9.81
CA ASN A 119 9.59 5.21 8.93
C ASN A 119 8.58 4.44 8.07
N ILE A 120 7.45 4.11 8.70
CA ILE A 120 6.32 3.45 8.03
C ILE A 120 5.32 4.51 7.56
N LYS A 121 4.97 4.48 6.28
CA LYS A 121 3.95 5.32 5.66
C LYS A 121 2.87 4.46 5.06
N TYR A 122 1.66 5.02 4.98
CA TYR A 122 0.51 4.33 4.41
C TYR A 122 -0.06 5.14 3.25
N ALA A 123 -0.40 4.46 2.16
CA ALA A 123 -1.09 5.06 1.04
C ALA A 123 -2.34 4.27 0.65
N LEU A 124 -3.46 4.97 0.55
CA LEU A 124 -4.69 4.44 -0.04
C LEU A 124 -4.80 4.93 -1.48
N ILE A 125 -4.75 4.01 -2.42
CA ILE A 125 -5.03 4.25 -3.83
C ILE A 125 -6.48 3.84 -4.07
N TYR A 126 -7.36 4.80 -4.30
CA TYR A 126 -8.78 4.54 -4.44
C TYR A 126 -9.37 5.09 -5.74
N ARG A 127 -10.25 4.32 -6.39
CA ARG A 127 -11.09 4.81 -7.48
C ARG A 127 -12.54 4.94 -7.00
N SER A 128 -13.10 6.16 -7.06
CA SER A 128 -14.51 6.40 -6.75
C SER A 128 -15.40 5.84 -7.86
N ARG A 129 -16.54 5.22 -7.52
CA ARG A 129 -17.61 4.90 -8.48
C ARG A 129 -18.41 6.13 -8.91
N ASN A 130 -18.33 7.23 -8.16
CA ASN A 130 -19.01 8.48 -8.45
C ASN A 130 -17.96 9.59 -8.57
N SER A 131 -17.49 9.91 -9.78
CA SER A 131 -17.26 11.30 -10.21
C SER A 131 -16.79 11.32 -11.67
N ASN A 132 -17.54 12.03 -12.51
CA ASN A 132 -17.15 12.30 -13.89
C ASN A 132 -15.95 13.25 -14.00
N HIS A 133 -15.46 13.86 -12.91
CA HIS A 133 -14.22 14.63 -12.89
C HIS A 133 -13.66 14.69 -11.46
N SER A 134 -12.61 13.94 -11.16
CA SER A 134 -11.96 13.99 -9.84
C SER A 134 -11.09 15.24 -9.73
N SER A 135 -11.60 16.30 -9.11
CA SER A 135 -10.83 17.52 -8.83
C SER A 135 -9.82 17.28 -7.68
N PHE A 136 -8.77 18.11 -7.60
CA PHE A 136 -7.83 18.13 -6.48
C PHE A 136 -8.53 18.28 -5.11
N ALA A 137 -9.68 18.95 -5.07
CA ALA A 137 -10.49 19.11 -3.87
C ALA A 137 -11.07 17.78 -3.37
N GLU A 138 -11.51 16.88 -4.25
CA GLU A 138 -11.98 15.53 -3.84
C GLU A 138 -10.85 14.69 -3.26
N ALA A 139 -9.62 14.80 -3.79
CA ALA A 139 -8.45 14.12 -3.23
C ALA A 139 -8.09 14.67 -1.83
N LEU A 140 -8.24 15.99 -1.64
CA LEU A 140 -8.03 16.65 -0.35
C LEU A 140 -9.10 16.24 0.67
N GLU A 141 -10.38 16.21 0.29
CA GLU A 141 -11.49 15.77 1.13
C GLU A 141 -11.42 14.27 1.48
N ALA A 142 -11.02 13.42 0.52
CA ALA A 142 -10.84 12.00 0.79
C ALA A 142 -9.72 11.73 1.81
N THR A 143 -8.67 12.56 1.81
CA THR A 143 -7.56 12.47 2.77
C THR A 143 -7.96 13.02 4.16
N GLY A 144 -8.74 14.10 4.21
CA GLY A 144 -9.10 14.79 5.46
C GLY A 144 -10.36 14.24 6.16
N THR A 145 -11.41 13.92 5.41
CA THR A 145 -12.77 13.75 5.97
C THR A 145 -13.31 12.33 5.79
N LYS A 146 -13.09 11.69 4.63
CA LYS A 146 -13.75 10.40 4.30
C LYS A 146 -13.28 9.21 5.13
N TYR A 147 -12.00 9.15 5.47
CA TYR A 147 -11.41 8.00 6.16
C TYR A 147 -10.70 8.35 7.49
N HIS A 148 -10.62 9.64 7.84
CA HIS A 148 -9.93 10.12 9.06
C HIS A 148 -8.52 9.51 9.26
N LEU A 149 -7.80 9.24 8.16
CA LEU A 149 -6.48 8.59 8.21
C LEU A 149 -5.42 9.50 8.82
N ARG A 150 -5.57 10.82 8.69
CA ARG A 150 -4.67 11.79 9.34
C ARG A 150 -4.62 11.65 10.87
N ASN A 151 -5.65 11.07 11.51
CA ASN A 151 -5.61 10.80 12.95
C ASN A 151 -4.60 9.70 13.31
N LEU A 152 -4.06 8.97 12.34
CA LEU A 152 -3.02 7.97 12.53
C LEU A 152 -1.61 8.53 12.28
N ASP A 153 -1.50 9.74 11.73
CA ASP A 153 -0.22 10.38 11.43
C ASP A 153 0.56 10.67 12.72
N GLY A 154 1.86 10.38 12.71
CA GLY A 154 2.76 10.63 13.85
C GLY A 154 2.74 9.57 14.93
N TYR A 155 1.89 8.54 14.80
CA TYR A 155 1.96 7.34 15.65
C TYR A 155 2.93 6.31 15.04
N ILE A 156 2.51 5.04 14.90
CA ILE A 156 3.29 4.01 14.21
C ILE A 156 3.35 4.30 12.71
N ILE A 157 2.25 4.82 12.14
CA ILE A 157 2.24 5.36 10.78
C ILE A 157 2.72 6.81 10.85
N LYS A 158 3.86 7.11 10.25
CA LYS A 158 4.42 8.47 10.25
C LYS A 158 3.61 9.41 9.38
N LYS A 159 3.06 8.90 8.27
CA LYS A 159 2.23 9.70 7.36
C LYS A 159 1.31 8.84 6.52
N THR A 160 0.09 9.34 6.34
CA THR A 160 -0.91 8.77 5.44
C THR A 160 -1.06 9.61 4.17
N ARG A 161 -1.39 8.96 3.05
CA ARG A 161 -1.73 9.64 1.79
C ARG A 161 -2.90 8.94 1.11
N VAL A 162 -3.75 9.70 0.45
CA VAL A 162 -4.80 9.17 -0.40
C VAL A 162 -4.57 9.66 -1.83
N ALA A 163 -4.64 8.76 -2.80
CA ALA A 163 -4.51 9.08 -4.22
C ALA A 163 -5.70 8.49 -4.98
N SER A 164 -6.35 9.30 -5.82
CA SER A 164 -7.57 8.88 -6.52
C SER A 164 -7.73 9.35 -7.94
N CYS A 165 -7.16 10.50 -8.28
CA CYS A 165 -7.09 10.91 -9.66
C CYS A 165 -5.89 10.23 -10.35
N PRO A 166 -5.98 9.90 -11.65
CA PRO A 166 -4.96 9.17 -12.39
C PRO A 166 -3.54 9.72 -12.24
N ASN A 167 -3.37 11.04 -12.33
CA ASN A 167 -2.07 11.69 -12.16
C ASN A 167 -1.51 11.55 -10.75
N ASN A 168 -2.35 11.69 -9.71
CA ASN A 168 -1.88 11.52 -8.32
C ASN A 168 -1.52 10.06 -8.02
N ILE A 169 -2.25 9.10 -8.61
CA ILE A 169 -1.93 7.68 -8.52
C ILE A 169 -0.58 7.42 -9.17
N PHE A 170 -0.38 7.87 -10.41
CA PHE A 170 0.89 7.76 -11.12
C PHE A 170 2.05 8.39 -10.32
N SER A 171 1.95 9.66 -9.93
CA SER A 171 3.02 10.35 -9.19
C SER A 171 3.30 9.73 -7.82
N LEU A 172 2.31 9.09 -7.18
CA LEU A 172 2.55 8.32 -5.96
C LEU A 172 3.35 7.05 -6.27
N LEU A 173 2.88 6.25 -7.24
CA LEU A 173 3.50 4.98 -7.62
C LEU A 173 4.92 5.16 -8.18
N GLU A 174 5.13 6.14 -9.05
CA GLU A 174 6.45 6.55 -9.54
C GLU A 174 7.39 6.88 -8.38
N LYS A 175 6.93 7.69 -7.42
CA LYS A 175 7.73 8.09 -6.26
C LYS A 175 8.12 6.91 -5.39
N ILE A 176 7.17 6.05 -5.01
CA ILE A 176 7.44 4.95 -4.06
C ILE A 176 8.14 3.76 -4.72
N SER A 177 8.01 3.60 -6.04
CA SER A 177 8.75 2.60 -6.82
C SER A 177 10.15 3.09 -7.22
N GLY A 178 10.51 4.33 -6.89
CA GLY A 178 11.81 4.90 -7.25
C GLY A 178 12.00 5.13 -8.75
N GLY A 179 10.90 5.36 -9.49
CA GLY A 179 10.90 5.58 -10.94
C GLY A 179 10.73 4.32 -11.78
N ALA A 180 10.55 3.13 -11.17
CA ALA A 180 10.27 1.91 -11.93
C ALA A 180 8.90 1.97 -12.63
N VAL A 181 7.92 2.65 -12.01
CA VAL A 181 6.65 2.99 -12.67
C VAL A 181 6.86 4.22 -13.56
N GLN A 182 7.07 3.99 -14.85
CA GLN A 182 7.21 5.06 -15.85
C GLN A 182 5.87 5.46 -16.49
N HIS A 183 4.91 4.55 -16.47
CA HIS A 183 3.52 4.81 -16.85
C HIS A 183 2.59 3.79 -16.16
N ILE A 184 1.31 4.14 -16.10
CA ILE A 184 0.22 3.26 -15.70
C ILE A 184 -0.89 3.32 -16.74
N LEU A 185 -1.63 2.22 -16.90
CA LEU A 185 -2.93 2.23 -17.56
C LEU A 185 -4.00 2.11 -16.48
N ILE A 186 -4.94 3.05 -16.44
CA ILE A 186 -6.10 2.96 -15.56
C ILE A 186 -7.27 2.47 -16.40
N SER A 187 -7.78 1.28 -16.07
CA SER A 187 -8.97 0.73 -16.72
C SER A 187 -10.11 1.74 -16.58
N ASN A 188 -10.82 2.04 -17.66
CA ASN A 188 -12.07 2.79 -17.58
C ASN A 188 -13.22 1.77 -17.72
N ARG A 189 -14.25 1.83 -16.88
CA ARG A 189 -15.31 0.81 -16.90
C ARG A 189 -16.08 0.78 -18.23
N ASP A 190 -16.15 1.93 -18.91
CA ASP A 190 -16.98 2.13 -20.11
C ASP A 190 -16.16 2.60 -21.34
N GLY A 191 -14.83 2.50 -21.31
CA GLY A 191 -14.00 3.05 -22.40
C GLY A 191 -12.56 2.56 -22.43
N ASN A 192 -11.79 3.13 -23.35
CA ASN A 192 -10.37 2.81 -23.49
C ASN A 192 -9.60 3.13 -22.19
N PRO A 193 -8.65 2.27 -21.77
CA PRO A 193 -7.80 2.54 -20.63
C PRO A 193 -7.08 3.88 -20.77
N LEU A 194 -7.01 4.65 -19.68
CA LEU A 194 -6.29 5.91 -19.65
C LEU A 194 -4.82 5.65 -19.33
N ARG A 195 -3.91 6.01 -20.25
CA ARG A 195 -2.46 5.99 -20.02
C ARG A 195 -2.00 7.26 -19.32
N VAL A 196 -1.22 7.12 -18.25
CA VAL A 196 -0.61 8.24 -17.50
C VAL A 196 0.88 7.95 -17.27
N PRO A 197 1.80 8.86 -17.64
CA PRO A 197 1.56 10.10 -18.37
C PRO A 197 1.06 9.81 -19.80
N ALA A 198 0.40 10.79 -20.43
CA ALA A 198 0.02 10.67 -21.83
C ALA A 198 1.26 10.42 -22.71
N ALA A 199 1.12 9.62 -23.77
CA ALA A 199 2.20 9.45 -24.74
C ALA A 199 2.57 10.83 -25.31
N GLN A 200 3.86 11.18 -25.27
CA GLN A 200 4.39 12.34 -26.00
C GLN A 200 4.41 12.05 -27.49
#